data_AF-A0A2K5WWT0-F1
#
_entry.id   AF-A0A2K5WWT0-F1
#
_cell.length_a   1.000
_cell.length_b   1.000
_cell.length_c   1.000
_cell.angle_alpha   90.00
_cell.angle_beta   90.00
_cell.angle_gamma   90.00
#
_symmetry.space_group_name_H-M   'P 1'
#
loop_
_entity.id
_entity.type
_entity.pdbx_description
1 polymer ?
#
loop_
_entity_poly.entity_id
_entity_poly.type
_entity_poly.pdbx_seq_one_letter_code
_entity_poly.pdbx_strand_id
1 'polypeptide(L)'
;MTVLYVDTIGFLSQLPHGLIESFSATLEDVAHSDLIVHVRDVSHPEVELQKRSVLSTLHSLQLPAPLLDSMVEVHNKVDLVPGYSPTEPNAVPVSALLGHGLQELKAELDAAVLKATGRQILTLRVRLAGAQLSWLYKEATVQDVDVIPEDGAADVTVIISDSAYGKFRKLFPG
;
A
#
# COMPACT_ATOMS: atom_id res chain seq x y z
N MET A 1 1.57 -9.21 -5.99
CA MET A 1 0.33 -8.71 -5.36
C MET A 1 -0.41 -7.81 -6.34
N THR A 2 -1.73 -7.98 -6.48
CA THR A 2 -2.56 -7.10 -7.32
C THR A 2 -3.15 -6.00 -6.45
N VAL A 3 -3.00 -4.75 -6.87
CA VAL A 3 -3.51 -3.56 -6.18
C VAL A 3 -4.19 -2.64 -7.18
N LEU A 4 -5.16 -1.84 -6.72
CA LEU A 4 -5.80 -0.79 -7.50
C LEU A 4 -5.22 0.56 -7.08
N TYR A 5 -4.68 1.30 -8.04
CA TYR A 5 -4.26 2.69 -7.82
C TYR A 5 -5.38 3.62 -8.30
N VAL A 6 -5.76 4.55 -7.43
CA VAL A 6 -6.71 5.61 -7.75
C VAL A 6 -5.94 6.92 -7.74
N ASP A 7 -5.91 7.60 -8.89
CA ASP A 7 -5.34 8.94 -8.98
C ASP A 7 -6.37 9.95 -8.52
N THR A 8 -6.02 10.74 -7.51
CA THR A 8 -6.88 11.79 -6.97
C THR A 8 -6.51 13.13 -7.58
N ILE A 9 -7.47 14.06 -7.59
CA ILE A 9 -7.15 15.43 -7.97
C ILE A 9 -6.15 16.02 -6.98
N GLY A 10 -5.09 16.65 -7.50
CA GLY A 10 -4.07 17.27 -6.67
C GLY A 10 -4.66 18.35 -5.75
N PHE A 11 -4.12 18.44 -4.53
CA PHE A 11 -4.49 19.49 -3.59
C PHE A 11 -4.04 20.86 -4.13
N LEU A 12 -4.99 21.65 -4.62
CA LEU A 12 -4.73 23.01 -5.05
C LEU A 12 -4.66 23.92 -3.81
N SER A 13 -3.54 24.64 -3.67
CA SER A 13 -3.44 25.75 -2.72
C SER A 13 -4.52 26.79 -3.06
N GLN A 14 -5.33 27.17 -2.06
CA GLN A 14 -6.42 28.16 -2.17
C GLN A 14 -7.63 27.72 -3.02
N LEU A 15 -8.27 26.62 -2.66
CA LEU A 15 -9.62 26.35 -3.16
C LEU A 15 -10.59 27.44 -2.64
N PRO A 16 -11.35 28.12 -3.52
CA PRO A 16 -12.44 28.98 -3.09
C PRO A 16 -13.38 28.19 -2.17
N HIS A 17 -13.88 28.78 -1.09
CA HIS A 17 -14.68 28.08 -0.08
C HIS A 17 -15.84 27.23 -0.66
N GLY A 18 -16.45 27.65 -1.78
CA GLY A 18 -17.52 26.90 -2.46
C GLY A 18 -17.05 25.70 -3.32
N LEU A 19 -15.77 25.61 -3.66
CA LEU A 19 -15.20 24.45 -4.38
C LEU A 19 -14.72 23.36 -3.42
N ILE A 20 -14.57 23.67 -2.13
CA ILE A 20 -14.15 22.69 -1.12
C ILE A 20 -15.17 21.54 -1.05
N GLU A 21 -16.47 21.83 -1.09
CA GLU A 21 -17.52 20.78 -1.09
C GLU A 21 -17.45 19.88 -2.33
N SER A 22 -17.22 20.45 -3.51
CA SER A 22 -17.10 19.68 -4.76
C SER A 22 -15.79 18.87 -4.82
N PHE A 23 -14.70 19.36 -4.24
CA PHE A 23 -13.44 18.63 -4.09
C PHE A 23 -13.56 17.50 -3.05
N SER A 24 -14.22 17.75 -1.92
CA SER A 24 -14.49 16.73 -0.90
C SER A 24 -15.25 15.54 -1.47
N ALA A 25 -16.22 15.77 -2.36
CA ALA A 25 -16.95 14.69 -3.03
C ALA A 25 -16.04 13.80 -3.91
N THR A 26 -14.98 14.34 -4.52
CA THR A 26 -13.99 13.54 -5.27
C THR A 26 -12.92 12.91 -4.39
N LEU A 27 -12.82 13.33 -3.13
CA LEU A 27 -11.94 12.72 -2.11
C LEU A 27 -12.67 11.68 -1.27
N GLU A 28 -13.94 11.43 -1.53
CA GLU A 28 -14.74 10.38 -0.86
C GLU A 28 -14.14 8.99 -1.12
N ASP A 29 -13.55 8.78 -2.30
CA ASP A 29 -12.81 7.56 -2.64
C ASP A 29 -11.60 7.32 -1.73
N VAL A 30 -10.99 8.37 -1.18
CA VAL A 30 -9.88 8.25 -0.22
C VAL A 30 -10.36 7.54 1.04
N ALA A 31 -11.59 7.80 1.50
CA ALA A 31 -12.15 7.15 2.69
C ALA A 31 -12.35 5.64 2.53
N HIS A 32 -12.39 5.14 1.29
CA HIS A 32 -12.53 3.72 0.96
C HIS A 32 -11.19 3.05 0.64
N SER A 33 -10.08 3.79 0.67
CA SER A 33 -8.75 3.23 0.42
C SER A 33 -8.23 2.45 1.63
N ASP A 34 -7.41 1.43 1.36
CA ASP A 34 -6.64 0.73 2.39
C ASP A 34 -5.37 1.50 2.78
N LEU A 35 -4.89 2.38 1.90
CA LEU A 35 -3.61 3.08 2.01
C LEU A 35 -3.66 4.43 1.29
N ILE A 36 -3.10 5.47 1.92
CA ILE A 36 -2.90 6.78 1.30
C ILE A 36 -1.43 6.93 0.90
N VAL A 37 -1.17 7.38 -0.33
CA VAL A 37 0.17 7.75 -0.78
C VAL A 37 0.23 9.26 -0.95
N HIS A 38 0.95 9.93 -0.05
CA HIS A 38 1.07 11.38 -0.07
C HIS A 38 2.36 11.79 -0.77
N VAL A 39 2.24 12.18 -2.04
CA VAL A 39 3.36 12.60 -2.87
C VAL A 39 3.60 14.10 -2.74
N ARG A 40 4.82 14.49 -2.33
CA ARG A 40 5.24 15.89 -2.16
C ARG A 40 6.39 16.24 -3.08
N ASP A 41 6.35 17.44 -3.65
CA ASP A 41 7.48 18.03 -4.36
C ASP A 41 8.47 18.65 -3.36
N VAL A 42 9.60 17.99 -3.12
CA VAL A 42 10.60 18.47 -2.14
C VAL A 42 11.49 19.60 -2.67
N SER A 43 11.43 19.88 -3.97
CA SER A 43 12.14 21.02 -4.57
C SER A 43 11.40 22.34 -4.36
N HIS A 44 10.12 22.29 -3.99
CA HIS A 44 9.30 23.48 -3.83
C HIS A 44 9.66 24.23 -2.53
N PRO A 45 9.88 25.57 -2.56
CA PRO A 45 10.26 26.33 -1.37
C PRO A 45 9.19 26.33 -0.26
N GLU A 46 7.94 26.03 -0.62
CA GLU A 46 6.79 26.00 0.30
C GLU A 46 6.33 24.57 0.65
N VAL A 47 7.16 23.55 0.47
CA VAL A 47 6.80 22.13 0.71
C VAL A 47 6.13 21.90 2.07
N GLU A 48 6.60 22.56 3.13
CA GLU A 48 6.03 22.44 4.48
C GLU A 48 4.67 23.12 4.63
N LEU A 49 4.41 24.19 3.87
CA LEU A 49 3.08 24.82 3.84
C LEU A 49 2.09 23.94 3.10
N GLN A 50 2.51 23.38 1.96
CA GLN A 50 1.71 22.46 1.16
C GLN A 50 1.34 21.21 1.98
N LYS A 51 2.32 20.59 2.65
CA LYS A 51 2.08 19.45 3.56
C LYS A 51 1.01 19.76 4.58
N ARG A 52 1.14 20.88 5.30
CA ARG A 52 0.17 21.29 6.33
C ARG A 52 -1.23 21.50 5.75
N SER A 53 -1.32 22.08 4.55
CA SER A 53 -2.60 22.26 3.86
C SER A 53 -3.26 20.92 3.55
N VAL A 54 -2.53 19.95 2.98
CA VAL A 54 -3.04 18.62 2.67
C VAL A 54 -3.52 17.89 3.93
N LEU A 55 -2.69 17.87 4.97
CA LEU A 55 -3.04 17.21 6.23
C LEU A 55 -4.30 17.83 6.86
N SER A 56 -4.43 19.15 6.84
CA SER A 56 -5.64 19.84 7.32
C SER A 56 -6.90 19.40 6.57
N THR A 57 -6.82 19.28 5.24
CA THR A 57 -7.94 18.79 4.43
C THR A 57 -8.25 17.33 4.75
N LEU A 58 -7.26 16.44 4.81
CA LEU A 58 -7.47 15.04 5.18
C LEU A 58 -8.11 14.89 6.56
N HIS A 59 -7.72 15.72 7.54
CA HIS A 59 -8.35 15.76 8.85
C HIS A 59 -9.81 16.24 8.82
N SER A 60 -10.14 17.19 7.93
CA SER A 60 -11.52 17.67 7.77
C SER A 60 -12.47 16.63 7.15
N LEU A 61 -11.93 15.66 6.40
CA LEU A 61 -12.70 14.57 5.80
C LEU A 61 -13.10 13.47 6.80
N GLN A 62 -12.73 13.61 8.08
CA GLN A 62 -13.06 12.64 9.15
C GLN A 62 -12.67 11.20 8.81
N LEU A 63 -11.54 11.04 8.13
CA LEU A 63 -11.01 9.72 7.75
C LEU A 63 -10.74 8.84 8.99
N PRO A 64 -10.87 7.51 8.87
CA PRO A 64 -10.51 6.60 9.94
C PRO A 64 -9.06 6.85 10.40
N ALA A 65 -8.82 6.94 11.70
CA ALA A 65 -7.47 7.12 12.24
C ALA A 65 -6.45 6.08 11.71
N PRO A 66 -6.79 4.77 11.62
CA PRO A 66 -5.88 3.79 11.04
C PRO A 66 -5.47 4.07 9.58
N LEU A 67 -6.36 4.70 8.80
CA LEU A 67 -6.07 5.05 7.41
C LEU A 67 -5.07 6.23 7.36
N LEU A 68 -5.26 7.25 8.18
CA LEU A 68 -4.31 8.36 8.31
C LEU A 68 -2.93 7.86 8.80
N ASP A 69 -2.92 6.93 9.75
CA ASP A 69 -1.68 6.33 10.29
C ASP A 69 -0.98 5.40 9.28
N SER A 70 -1.70 4.89 8.28
CA SER A 70 -1.14 4.04 7.22
C SER A 70 -0.45 4.84 6.12
N MET A 71 -0.60 6.17 6.09
CA MET A 71 -0.14 7.00 5.00
C MET A 71 1.37 6.87 4.73
N VAL A 72 1.73 6.63 3.47
CA VAL A 72 3.12 6.60 3.00
C VAL A 72 3.48 7.96 2.43
N GLU A 73 4.51 8.59 2.99
CA GLU A 73 5.04 9.87 2.55
C GLU A 73 6.06 9.64 1.42
N VAL A 74 5.84 10.28 0.27
CA VAL A 74 6.70 10.16 -0.90
C VAL A 74 7.29 11.52 -1.23
N HIS A 75 8.61 11.63 -1.12
CA HIS A 75 9.37 12.83 -1.41
C HIS A 75 9.82 12.79 -2.86
N ASN A 76 9.02 13.37 -3.75
CA ASN A 76 9.27 13.37 -5.19
C ASN A 76 10.12 14.57 -5.64
N LYS A 77 10.73 14.44 -6.82
CA LYS A 77 11.64 15.41 -7.46
C LYS A 77 12.97 15.60 -6.74
N VAL A 78 13.48 14.55 -6.10
CA VAL A 78 14.80 14.60 -5.42
C VAL A 78 15.96 14.87 -6.38
N ASP A 79 15.76 14.64 -7.68
CA ASP A 79 16.72 14.98 -8.73
C ASP A 79 17.01 16.49 -8.84
N LEU A 80 16.07 17.33 -8.37
CA LEU A 80 16.24 18.78 -8.34
C LEU A 80 16.90 19.27 -7.04
N VAL A 81 17.15 18.39 -6.07
CA VAL A 81 17.69 18.74 -4.75
C VAL A 81 18.96 17.92 -4.47
N PRO A 82 20.15 18.43 -4.83
CA PRO A 82 21.40 17.71 -4.66
C PRO A 82 21.67 17.35 -3.19
N GLY A 83 21.98 16.07 -2.93
CA GLY A 83 22.26 15.59 -1.57
C GLY A 83 21.02 15.50 -0.67
N TYR A 84 19.82 15.46 -1.27
CA TYR A 84 18.59 15.32 -0.50
C TYR A 84 18.60 14.07 0.38
N SER A 85 18.31 14.27 1.66
CA SER A 85 18.03 13.21 2.62
C SER A 85 16.71 13.54 3.30
N PRO A 86 15.74 12.61 3.31
CA PRO A 86 14.51 12.80 4.07
C PRO A 86 14.82 13.04 5.54
N THR A 87 14.19 14.04 6.14
CA THR A 87 14.21 14.29 7.58
C THR A 87 13.14 13.47 8.32
N GLU A 88 12.15 12.96 7.57
CA GLU A 88 11.04 12.19 8.09
C GLU A 88 11.37 10.69 8.00
N PRO A 89 11.27 9.92 9.10
CA PRO A 89 11.78 8.55 9.17
C PRO A 89 11.18 7.58 8.14
N ASN A 90 9.95 7.83 7.71
CA ASN A 90 9.19 6.93 6.84
C ASN A 90 8.94 7.54 5.44
N ALA A 91 9.63 8.63 5.10
CA ALA A 91 9.46 9.25 3.80
C ALA A 91 10.39 8.59 2.76
N VAL A 92 9.81 8.20 1.63
CA VAL A 92 10.56 7.56 0.54
C VAL A 92 11.01 8.61 -0.47
N PRO A 93 12.33 8.87 -0.62
CA PRO A 93 12.84 9.81 -1.60
C PRO A 93 12.81 9.20 -3.01
N VAL A 94 12.16 9.88 -3.94
CA VAL A 94 12.00 9.41 -5.32
C VAL A 94 12.19 10.52 -6.35
N SER A 95 12.59 10.13 -7.55
CA SER A 95 12.36 10.92 -8.76
C SER A 95 11.46 10.12 -9.67
N ALA A 96 10.17 10.44 -9.69
CA ALA A 96 9.22 9.78 -10.59
C ALA A 96 9.60 9.98 -12.07
N LEU A 97 10.27 11.10 -12.39
CA LEU A 97 10.74 11.42 -13.73
C LEU A 97 11.92 10.53 -14.16
N LEU A 98 12.90 10.34 -13.28
CA LEU A 98 14.11 9.55 -13.58
C LEU A 98 14.01 8.09 -13.17
N GLY A 99 12.94 7.70 -12.46
CA GLY A 99 12.73 6.36 -11.92
C GLY A 99 13.53 6.04 -10.65
N HIS A 100 14.26 7.00 -10.09
CA HIS A 100 15.03 6.81 -8.86
C HIS A 100 14.11 6.58 -7.65
N GLY A 101 14.43 5.60 -6.80
CA GLY A 101 13.67 5.30 -5.58
C GLY A 101 12.34 4.56 -5.81
N LEU A 102 11.96 4.28 -7.06
CA LEU A 102 10.65 3.65 -7.35
C LEU A 102 10.58 2.17 -6.95
N GLN A 103 11.71 1.45 -6.93
CA GLN A 103 11.74 0.06 -6.47
C GLN A 103 11.57 -0.02 -4.96
N GLU A 104 12.24 0.86 -4.23
CA GLU A 104 12.13 1.04 -2.79
C GLU A 104 10.71 1.49 -2.43
N LEU A 105 10.15 2.45 -3.16
CA LEU A 105 8.76 2.87 -2.99
C LEU A 105 7.80 1.69 -3.21
N LYS A 106 7.98 0.91 -4.27
CA LYS A 106 7.13 -0.26 -4.51
C LYS A 106 7.20 -1.26 -3.35
N ALA A 107 8.40 -1.54 -2.83
CA ALA A 107 8.57 -2.45 -1.71
C ALA A 107 7.89 -1.93 -0.43
N GLU A 108 8.00 -0.63 -0.15
CA GLU A 108 7.33 0.00 0.99
C GLU A 108 5.81 -0.04 0.85
N LEU A 109 5.28 0.26 -0.34
CA LEU A 109 3.85 0.16 -0.62
C LEU A 109 3.34 -1.29 -0.48
N ASP A 110 4.10 -2.27 -0.98
CA ASP A 110 3.76 -3.68 -0.84
C ASP A 110 3.65 -4.07 0.66
N ALA A 111 4.60 -3.65 1.49
CA ALA A 111 4.58 -3.88 2.93
C ALA A 111 3.44 -3.15 3.65
N ALA A 112 3.20 -1.89 3.29
CA ALA A 112 2.16 -1.06 3.88
C ALA A 112 0.75 -1.62 3.59
N VAL A 113 0.48 -2.05 2.35
CA VAL A 113 -0.80 -2.68 1.97
C VAL A 113 -1.03 -3.99 2.73
N LEU A 114 -0.01 -4.84 2.87
CA LEU A 114 -0.12 -6.09 3.63
C LEU A 114 -0.49 -5.80 5.10
N LYS A 115 0.20 -4.83 5.72
CA LYS A 115 -0.08 -4.39 7.09
C LYS A 115 -1.48 -3.81 7.24
N ALA A 116 -1.88 -2.90 6.36
CA ALA A 116 -3.18 -2.24 6.42
C ALA A 116 -4.35 -3.22 6.22
N THR A 117 -4.16 -4.23 5.37
CA THR A 117 -5.21 -5.22 5.07
C THR A 117 -5.18 -6.47 5.96
N GLY A 118 -4.26 -6.56 6.92
CA GLY A 118 -4.10 -7.74 7.78
C GLY A 118 -3.78 -9.02 6.99
N ARG A 119 -3.01 -8.86 5.91
CA ARG A 119 -2.57 -9.95 5.03
C ARG A 119 -1.08 -10.18 5.20
N GLN A 120 -0.67 -11.41 4.97
CA GLN A 120 0.72 -11.84 5.04
C GLN A 120 1.08 -12.72 3.86
N ILE A 121 2.36 -12.71 3.49
CA ILE A 121 2.93 -13.61 2.50
C ILE A 121 3.51 -14.80 3.26
N LEU A 122 3.08 -16.00 2.91
CA LEU A 122 3.57 -17.25 3.50
C LEU A 122 3.87 -18.27 2.40
N THR A 123 4.94 -19.03 2.58
CA THR A 123 5.16 -20.26 1.81
C THR A 123 4.68 -21.44 2.63
N LEU A 124 3.68 -22.15 2.11
CA LEU A 124 3.05 -23.29 2.76
C LEU A 124 3.36 -24.56 1.97
N ARG A 125 3.91 -25.56 2.65
CA ARG A 125 4.04 -26.90 2.07
C ARG A 125 2.67 -27.61 2.09
N VAL A 126 2.18 -27.99 0.91
CA VAL A 126 0.88 -28.66 0.75
C VAL A 126 1.03 -29.97 -0.01
N ARG A 127 0.16 -30.94 0.30
CA ARG A 127 0.05 -32.19 -0.47
C ARG A 127 -0.74 -31.95 -1.75
N LEU A 128 -0.23 -32.42 -2.88
CA LEU A 128 -0.88 -32.30 -4.19
C LEU A 128 -2.14 -33.16 -4.28
N ALA A 129 -2.14 -34.34 -3.64
CA ALA A 129 -3.25 -35.29 -3.67
C ALA A 129 -4.42 -34.93 -2.74
N GLY A 130 -4.52 -33.68 -2.26
CA GLY A 130 -5.49 -33.25 -1.25
C GLY A 130 -6.18 -31.93 -1.57
N ALA A 131 -7.12 -31.55 -0.70
CA ALA A 131 -7.89 -30.31 -0.85
C ALA A 131 -7.10 -29.04 -0.48
N GLN A 132 -5.87 -29.16 0.05
CA GLN A 132 -5.07 -28.03 0.52
C GLN A 132 -4.80 -27.01 -0.59
N LEU A 133 -4.28 -27.46 -1.73
CA LEU A 133 -3.96 -26.58 -2.86
C LEU A 133 -5.23 -25.91 -3.42
N SER A 134 -6.29 -26.68 -3.64
CA SER A 134 -7.57 -26.13 -4.11
C SER A 134 -8.20 -25.14 -3.13
N TRP A 135 -8.01 -25.36 -1.82
CA TRP A 135 -8.48 -24.44 -0.80
C TRP A 135 -7.71 -23.13 -0.85
N LEU A 136 -6.38 -23.18 -1.00
CA LEU A 136 -5.54 -21.97 -1.13
C LEU A 136 -5.92 -21.16 -2.37
N TYR A 137 -6.20 -21.80 -3.52
CA TYR A 137 -6.69 -21.09 -4.71
C TYR A 137 -8.06 -20.41 -4.50
N LYS A 138 -8.86 -20.89 -3.55
CA LYS A 138 -10.19 -20.34 -3.27
C LYS A 138 -10.16 -19.23 -2.22
N GLU A 139 -9.33 -19.38 -1.19
CA GLU A 139 -9.39 -18.57 0.03
C GLU A 139 -8.16 -17.65 0.20
N ALA A 140 -7.16 -17.76 -0.69
CA ALA A 140 -5.96 -16.94 -0.70
C ALA A 140 -5.55 -16.56 -2.13
N THR A 141 -4.61 -15.61 -2.25
CA THR A 141 -4.02 -15.27 -3.55
C THR A 141 -2.71 -16.04 -3.72
N VAL A 142 -2.73 -17.08 -4.56
CA VAL A 142 -1.52 -17.83 -4.90
C VAL A 142 -0.60 -16.95 -5.75
N GLN A 143 0.66 -16.79 -5.32
CA GLN A 143 1.70 -16.07 -6.05
C GLN A 143 2.60 -17.03 -6.83
N ASP A 144 2.96 -18.16 -6.22
CA ASP A 144 3.87 -19.13 -6.82
C ASP A 144 3.60 -20.56 -6.33
N VAL A 145 3.99 -21.54 -7.14
CA VAL A 145 3.80 -22.98 -6.85
C VAL A 145 5.02 -23.78 -7.32
N ASP A 146 5.85 -24.17 -6.36
CA ASP A 146 7.02 -25.04 -6.59
C ASP A 146 6.66 -26.49 -6.29
N VAL A 147 6.52 -27.29 -7.35
CA VAL A 147 6.14 -28.71 -7.24
C VAL A 147 7.36 -29.55 -6.82
N ILE A 148 7.16 -30.42 -5.82
CA ILE A 148 8.14 -31.39 -5.30
C ILE A 148 7.59 -32.80 -5.58
N PRO A 149 7.89 -33.38 -6.75
CA PRO A 149 7.28 -34.64 -7.18
C PRO A 149 7.61 -35.83 -6.28
N GLU A 150 8.83 -35.85 -5.73
CA GLU A 150 9.34 -36.94 -4.89
C GLU A 150 8.52 -37.11 -3.59
N ASP A 151 8.02 -36.01 -3.04
CA ASP A 151 7.23 -35.97 -1.80
C ASP A 151 5.71 -35.93 -2.06
N GLY A 152 5.29 -35.87 -3.33
CA GLY A 152 3.89 -35.63 -3.69
C GLY A 152 3.35 -34.30 -3.14
N ALA A 153 4.22 -33.30 -3.00
CA ALA A 153 3.96 -32.04 -2.34
C ALA A 153 4.29 -30.84 -3.25
N ALA A 154 3.88 -29.65 -2.83
CA ALA A 154 4.33 -28.39 -3.41
C ALA A 154 4.53 -27.36 -2.31
N ASP A 155 5.53 -26.51 -2.49
CA ASP A 155 5.69 -25.28 -1.72
C ASP A 155 4.92 -24.17 -2.45
N VAL A 156 3.91 -23.61 -1.77
CA VAL A 156 2.98 -22.64 -2.37
C VAL A 156 3.14 -21.33 -1.65
N THR A 157 3.59 -20.30 -2.37
CA THR A 157 3.63 -18.93 -1.84
C THR A 157 2.27 -18.27 -2.03
N VAL A 158 1.64 -17.85 -0.94
CA VAL A 158 0.32 -17.23 -0.93
C VAL A 158 0.31 -15.90 -0.19
N ILE A 159 -0.53 -14.98 -0.64
CA ILE A 159 -0.99 -13.84 0.16
C ILE A 159 -2.30 -14.26 0.82
N ILE A 160 -2.33 -14.31 2.15
CA ILE A 160 -3.45 -14.83 2.92
C ILE A 160 -3.74 -13.92 4.12
N SER A 161 -5.02 -13.76 4.48
CA SER A 161 -5.40 -13.04 5.69
C SER A 161 -5.17 -13.89 6.95
N ASP A 162 -4.98 -13.26 8.10
CA ASP A 162 -4.79 -13.96 9.37
C ASP A 162 -5.95 -14.92 9.70
N SER A 163 -7.18 -14.50 9.39
CA SER A 163 -8.39 -15.31 9.58
C SER A 163 -8.40 -16.54 8.68
N ALA A 164 -8.10 -16.36 7.38
CA ALA A 164 -8.05 -17.46 6.43
C ALA A 164 -6.92 -18.43 6.80
N TYR A 165 -5.74 -17.94 7.18
CA TYR A 165 -4.65 -18.78 7.64
C TYR A 165 -5.00 -19.57 8.90
N GLY A 166 -5.69 -18.95 9.87
CA GLY A 166 -6.22 -19.64 11.04
C GLY A 166 -7.20 -20.76 10.69
N LYS A 167 -8.07 -20.56 9.68
CA LYS A 167 -8.97 -21.61 9.18
C LYS A 167 -8.20 -22.72 8.48
N PHE A 168 -7.21 -22.37 7.64
CA PHE A 168 -6.36 -23.32 6.92
C PHE A 168 -5.71 -24.31 7.90
N ARG A 169 -5.08 -23.79 8.96
CA ARG A 169 -4.42 -24.61 9.99
C ARG A 169 -5.36 -25.54 10.75
N LYS A 170 -6.63 -25.14 10.93
CA LYS A 170 -7.65 -25.99 11.59
C LYS A 170 -8.18 -27.09 10.68
N LEU A 171 -8.38 -26.78 9.40
CA LEU A 171 -8.92 -27.71 8.41
C LEU A 171 -7.87 -28.74 7.95
N PHE A 172 -6.62 -28.30 7.85
CA PHE A 172 -5.50 -29.12 7.43
C PHE A 172 -4.43 -29.09 8.51
N PRO A 173 -4.66 -29.77 9.64
CA PRO A 173 -3.60 -29.96 10.63
C PRO A 173 -2.47 -30.74 9.95
N GLY A 174 -1.32 -30.10 9.85
CA GLY A 174 -0.04 -30.71 9.47
C GLY A 174 0.73 -31.11 10.72
#